data_AF-G0Z138-F1
#
_entry.id   AF-G0Z138-F1
#
_cell.length_a   1.000
_cell.length_b   1.000
_cell.length_c   1.000
_cell.angle_alpha   90.00
_cell.angle_beta   90.00
_cell.angle_gamma   90.00
#
_symmetry.space_group_name_H-M   'P 1'
#
loop_
_entity.id
_entity.type
_entity.pdbx_description
1 polymer ?
#
loop_
_entity_poly.entity_id
_entity_poly.type
_entity_poly.pdbx_seq_one_letter_code
_entity_poly.pdbx_strand_id
1 'polypeptide(L)'
;CDFVRLPHPRHGGPALFLCPPTIERKPGDVKDDSARVVLYEVQAQLPLGGFGQTWFVNDIVEPNEELLVVTPFDVTFLALRQVATHAKKEMFVSPEDIIMGATKTRGGGSSEWPGWRVAMAQCPALTPVVEEMRSHTVLSRLCDVKSVGGDHYYRFSEERMGQWLREKVQRVANSSALRAILQLGPPPPTNTATTSIRGVHGGNDKTTALPTNAAIVDVPLPVAFGVVAEYVVEEM
;
A
#
# COMPACT_ATOMS: atom_id res chain seq x y z
N CYS A 1 17.21 2.07 10.47
CA CYS A 1 15.80 2.30 10.09
C CYS A 1 15.44 3.65 10.66
N ASP A 2 14.79 4.50 9.89
CA ASP A 2 14.51 5.87 10.30
C ASP A 2 13.01 6.11 10.33
N PHE A 3 12.51 6.57 11.47
CA PHE A 3 11.13 7.01 11.59
C PHE A 3 10.98 8.39 10.94
N VAL A 4 9.92 8.56 10.17
CA VAL A 4 9.67 9.79 9.43
C VAL A 4 8.18 10.13 9.48
N ARG A 5 7.90 11.43 9.68
CA ARG A 5 6.53 11.94 9.62
C ARG A 5 6.24 12.39 8.20
N LEU A 6 5.20 11.81 7.59
CA LEU A 6 4.73 12.14 6.23
C LEU A 6 3.22 12.48 6.28
N PRO A 7 2.67 13.15 5.27
CA PRO A 7 1.23 13.36 5.17
C PRO A 7 0.53 12.04 4.91
N HIS A 8 -0.52 11.75 5.68
CA HIS A 8 -1.38 10.61 5.43
C HIS A 8 -2.07 10.75 4.06
N PRO A 9 -2.13 9.69 3.23
CA PRO A 9 -2.63 9.80 1.86
C PRO A 9 -4.11 10.21 1.79
N ARG A 10 -4.95 9.84 2.76
CA ARG A 10 -6.38 10.20 2.75
C ARG A 10 -6.68 11.65 3.11
N HIS A 11 -6.10 12.15 4.21
CA HIS A 11 -6.49 13.44 4.80
C HIS A 11 -5.34 14.45 4.91
N GLY A 12 -4.10 14.09 4.55
CA GLY A 12 -2.95 14.98 4.54
C GLY A 12 -2.39 15.36 5.92
N GLY A 13 -3.03 14.92 7.00
CA GLY A 13 -2.53 15.08 8.38
C GLY A 13 -1.25 14.28 8.64
N PRO A 14 -0.49 14.58 9.70
CA PRO A 14 0.76 13.89 10.00
C PRO A 14 0.52 12.43 10.37
N ALA A 15 1.24 11.52 9.70
CA ALA A 15 1.30 10.10 9.99
C ALA A 15 2.75 9.63 10.11
N LEU A 16 2.98 8.58 10.91
CA LEU A 16 4.31 8.04 11.17
C LEU A 16 4.60 6.86 10.25
N PHE A 17 5.76 6.89 9.61
CA PHE A 17 6.27 5.83 8.75
C PHE A 17 7.67 5.41 9.18
N LEU A 18 8.07 4.21 8.81
CA LEU A 18 9.40 3.67 9.03
C LEU A 18 10.06 3.37 7.69
N CYS A 19 11.22 4.00 7.44
CA CYS A 19 12.09 3.64 6.34
C CYS A 19 12.93 2.42 6.73
N PRO A 20 12.94 1.35 5.90
CA PRO A 20 13.79 0.19 6.14
C PRO A 20 15.27 0.60 6.18
N PRO A 21 16.13 -0.19 6.85
CA PRO A 21 17.54 0.11 6.88
C PRO A 21 18.10 0.03 5.45
N THR A 22 18.97 0.96 5.10
CA THR A 22 19.70 0.91 3.83
C THR A 22 20.67 -0.26 3.90
N ILE A 23 20.29 -1.41 3.36
CA ILE A 23 21.22 -2.52 3.20
C ILE A 23 22.18 -2.13 2.08
N GLU A 24 23.43 -1.84 2.41
CA GLU A 24 24.51 -1.73 1.44
C GLU A 24 24.62 -3.07 0.71
N ARG A 25 24.03 -3.16 -0.49
CA ARG A 25 24.14 -4.35 -1.33
C ARG A 25 25.59 -4.50 -1.76
N LYS A 26 26.19 -5.64 -1.44
CA LYS A 26 27.51 -5.97 -1.97
C LYS A 26 27.41 -6.19 -3.48
N PRO A 27 28.43 -5.80 -4.27
CA PRO A 27 28.45 -6.08 -5.70
C PRO A 27 28.50 -7.60 -5.90
N GLY A 28 27.35 -8.21 -6.24
CA GLY A 28 27.20 -9.65 -6.40
C GLY A 28 25.86 -10.23 -5.92
N ASP A 29 25.08 -9.48 -5.12
CA ASP A 29 23.74 -9.94 -4.73
C ASP A 29 22.83 -10.00 -5.95
N VAL A 30 22.35 -11.23 -6.24
CA VAL A 30 21.33 -11.49 -7.25
C VAL A 30 20.12 -10.58 -6.96
N LYS A 31 19.59 -9.94 -8.00
CA LYS A 31 18.29 -9.26 -7.92
C LYS A 31 17.24 -10.31 -7.54
N ASP A 32 17.02 -10.50 -6.24
CA ASP A 32 15.75 -11.04 -5.79
C ASP A 32 14.72 -9.94 -6.06
N ASP A 33 13.97 -10.11 -7.14
CA ASP A 33 12.87 -9.25 -7.58
C ASP A 33 11.62 -9.42 -6.69
N SER A 34 11.77 -10.11 -5.54
CA SER A 34 10.77 -10.12 -4.48
C SER A 34 10.47 -8.67 -4.06
N ALA A 35 9.17 -8.36 -3.96
CA ALA A 35 8.64 -7.00 -3.80
C ALA A 35 9.36 -6.24 -2.67
N ARG A 36 10.34 -5.41 -3.05
CA ARG A 36 11.14 -4.65 -2.10
C ARG A 36 10.22 -3.64 -1.42
N VAL A 37 9.88 -3.90 -0.16
CA VAL A 37 9.16 -2.93 0.66
C VAL A 37 10.10 -1.75 0.90
N VAL A 38 9.72 -0.57 0.42
CA VAL A 38 10.51 0.66 0.56
C VAL A 38 10.02 1.54 1.71
N LEU A 39 8.81 1.28 2.22
CA LEU A 39 8.18 2.05 3.30
C LEU A 39 7.27 1.15 4.13
N TYR A 40 7.24 1.39 5.44
CA TYR A 40 6.29 0.78 6.35
C TYR A 40 5.45 1.87 7.02
N GLU A 41 4.17 1.62 7.19
CA GLU A 41 3.30 2.43 8.03
C GLU A 41 3.44 1.99 9.49
N VAL A 42 3.35 2.95 10.41
CA VAL A 42 3.41 2.71 11.85
C VAL A 42 2.07 3.13 12.45
N GLN A 43 1.34 2.17 13.00
CA GLN A 43 0.06 2.39 13.66
C GLN A 43 0.17 2.02 15.13
N ALA A 44 -0.37 2.86 16.00
CA ALA A 44 -0.54 2.55 17.42
C ALA A 44 -1.90 1.86 17.63
N GLN A 45 -1.90 0.72 18.31
CA GLN A 45 -3.12 0.01 18.67
C GLN A 45 -3.22 -0.07 20.19
N LEU A 46 -4.39 0.30 20.71
CA LEU A 46 -4.74 0.01 22.09
C LEU A 46 -5.16 -1.47 22.21
N PRO A 47 -4.69 -2.19 23.24
CA PRO A 47 -5.15 -3.54 23.50
C PRO A 47 -6.67 -3.61 23.64
N LEU A 48 -7.25 -4.72 23.16
CA LEU A 48 -8.68 -4.97 23.28
C LEU A 48 -9.07 -5.03 24.77
N GLY A 49 -10.09 -4.26 25.17
CA GLY A 49 -10.68 -4.35 26.52
C GLY A 49 -10.74 -3.04 27.31
N GLY A 50 -10.14 -1.94 26.86
CA GLY A 50 -10.42 -0.58 27.34
C GLY A 50 -10.04 -0.26 28.79
N PHE A 51 -9.39 -1.18 29.52
CA PHE A 51 -8.74 -0.88 30.79
C PHE A 51 -7.27 -0.58 30.53
N GLY A 52 -6.69 0.35 31.29
CA GLY A 52 -5.31 0.78 31.09
C GLY A 52 -4.33 -0.38 31.21
N GLN A 53 -3.81 -0.85 30.07
CA GLN A 53 -2.88 -1.96 30.01
C GLN A 53 -1.48 -1.38 29.94
N THR A 54 -0.79 -1.34 31.08
CA THR A 54 0.64 -1.03 31.11
C THR A 54 1.43 -2.28 30.71
N TRP A 55 2.58 -2.08 30.07
CA TRP A 55 3.45 -3.19 29.71
C TRP A 55 4.50 -3.40 30.79
N PHE A 56 4.74 -4.65 31.16
CA PHE A 56 5.95 -5.04 31.86
C PHE A 56 7.01 -5.39 30.83
N VAL A 57 8.04 -4.56 30.71
CA VAL A 57 9.19 -4.77 29.82
C VAL A 57 10.39 -5.10 30.69
N ASN A 58 10.67 -6.40 30.84
CA ASN A 58 11.63 -6.93 31.81
C ASN A 58 11.27 -6.49 33.24
N ASP A 59 12.07 -5.63 33.86
CA ASP A 59 11.91 -5.06 35.20
C ASP A 59 11.30 -3.65 35.21
N ILE A 60 10.90 -3.13 34.05
CA ILE A 60 10.33 -1.79 33.89
C ILE A 60 8.83 -1.86 33.60
N VAL A 61 8.07 -0.98 34.24
CA VAL A 61 6.66 -0.73 33.90
C VAL A 61 6.61 0.41 32.89
N GLU A 62 6.18 0.11 31.67
CA GLU A 62 5.98 1.10 30.61
C GLU A 62 4.56 1.70 30.76
N PRO A 63 4.45 3.02 31.01
CA PRO A 63 3.16 3.69 31.13
C PRO A 63 2.41 3.82 29.79
N ASN A 64 3.12 3.79 28.65
CA ASN A 64 2.45 3.78 27.35
C ASN A 64 1.73 2.45 27.15
N GLU A 65 0.46 2.50 26.81
CA GLU A 65 -0.40 1.32 26.64
C GLU A 65 -0.41 0.82 25.19
N GLU A 66 0.10 1.62 24.27
CA GLU A 66 0.02 1.37 22.84
C GLU A 66 0.97 0.27 22.38
N LEU A 67 0.44 -0.68 21.60
CA LEU A 67 1.22 -1.59 20.80
C LEU A 67 1.47 -0.96 19.43
N LEU A 68 2.73 -0.69 19.10
CA LEU A 68 3.10 -0.22 17.77
C LEU A 68 3.14 -1.38 16.77
N VAL A 69 2.36 -1.26 15.70
CA VAL A 69 2.32 -2.20 14.59
C VAL A 69 2.98 -1.55 13.37
N VAL A 70 3.93 -2.27 12.77
CA VAL A 70 4.68 -1.82 11.60
C VAL A 70 4.35 -2.73 10.42
N THR A 71 3.70 -2.19 9.38
CA THR A 71 3.21 -2.97 8.23
C THR A 71 3.74 -2.41 6.91
N PRO A 72 4.03 -3.26 5.90
CA PRO A 72 4.42 -2.78 4.57
C PRO A 72 3.39 -1.84 3.98
N PHE A 73 3.85 -0.70 3.46
CA PHE A 73 2.98 0.33 2.90
C PHE A 73 3.13 0.44 1.38
N ASP A 74 2.01 0.57 0.66
CA ASP A 74 2.01 0.80 -0.79
C ASP A 74 2.12 2.29 -1.10
N VAL A 75 3.32 2.72 -1.51
CA VAL A 75 3.64 4.11 -1.84
C VAL A 75 2.81 4.69 -2.99
N THR A 76 2.10 3.85 -3.77
CA THR A 76 1.17 4.31 -4.80
C THR A 76 0.08 5.22 -4.20
N PHE A 77 -0.35 5.02 -2.95
CA PHE A 77 -1.32 5.91 -2.30
C PHE A 77 -0.74 7.31 -2.00
N LEU A 78 0.55 7.39 -1.63
CA LEU A 78 1.23 8.69 -1.47
C LEU A 78 1.40 9.38 -2.83
N ALA A 79 1.75 8.62 -3.87
CA ALA A 79 1.81 9.14 -5.23
C ALA A 79 0.45 9.63 -5.72
N LEU A 80 -0.64 8.92 -5.42
CA LEU A 80 -2.01 9.34 -5.75
C LEU A 80 -2.33 10.70 -5.12
N ARG A 81 -2.03 10.93 -3.84
CA ARG A 81 -2.21 12.25 -3.21
C ARG A 81 -1.44 13.34 -3.97
N GLN A 82 -0.20 13.10 -4.35
CA GLN A 82 0.60 14.08 -5.10
C GLN A 82 -0.02 14.35 -6.48
N VAL A 83 -0.35 13.29 -7.21
CA VAL A 83 -0.96 13.40 -8.54
C VAL A 83 -2.30 14.15 -8.45
N ALA A 84 -3.17 13.82 -7.50
CA ALA A 84 -4.46 14.49 -7.31
C ALA A 84 -4.32 15.97 -6.94
N THR A 85 -3.26 16.34 -6.20
CA THR A 85 -3.00 17.71 -5.76
C THR A 85 -2.31 18.56 -6.83
N HIS A 86 -1.38 17.97 -7.59
CA HIS A 86 -0.46 18.71 -8.47
C HIS A 86 -0.76 18.56 -9.95
N ALA A 87 -1.41 17.47 -10.38
CA ALA A 87 -1.65 17.26 -11.79
C ALA A 87 -2.67 18.27 -12.31
N LYS A 88 -2.24 19.09 -13.26
CA LYS A 88 -3.16 19.84 -14.10
C LYS A 88 -3.84 18.81 -15.02
N LYS A 89 -5.15 18.63 -14.88
CA LYS A 89 -5.94 17.59 -15.61
C LYS A 89 -5.62 17.50 -17.11
N GLU A 90 -5.20 18.60 -17.74
CA GLU A 90 -4.94 18.68 -19.19
C GLU A 90 -3.46 18.57 -19.61
N MET A 91 -2.50 18.51 -18.69
CA MET A 91 -1.08 18.66 -19.02
C MET A 91 -0.26 17.42 -18.67
N PHE A 92 0.59 17.00 -19.61
CA PHE A 92 1.65 16.02 -19.34
C PHE A 92 2.82 16.72 -18.64
N VAL A 93 3.21 16.21 -17.48
CA VAL A 93 4.27 16.77 -16.63
C VAL A 93 5.29 15.68 -16.26
N SER A 94 6.49 16.09 -15.85
CA SER A 94 7.55 15.15 -15.48
C SER A 94 7.24 14.45 -14.13
N PRO A 95 7.81 13.26 -13.87
CA PRO A 95 7.73 12.61 -12.55
C PRO A 95 8.19 13.50 -11.41
N GLU A 96 9.27 14.26 -11.62
CA GLU A 96 9.83 15.20 -10.65
C GLU A 96 8.81 16.28 -10.29
N ASP A 97 8.15 16.88 -11.29
CA ASP A 97 7.18 17.96 -11.07
C ASP A 97 5.90 17.46 -10.38
N ILE A 98 5.49 16.22 -10.65
CA ILE A 98 4.32 15.60 -10.00
C ILE A 98 4.61 15.35 -8.52
N ILE A 99 5.73 14.68 -8.22
CA ILE A 99 6.00 14.18 -6.88
C ILE A 99 6.63 15.26 -5.99
N MET A 100 7.47 16.13 -6.55
CA MET A 100 8.17 17.20 -5.83
C MET A 100 7.59 18.59 -6.09
N GLY A 101 6.45 18.66 -6.78
CA GLY A 101 5.73 19.90 -7.03
C GLY A 101 5.47 20.65 -5.73
N ALA A 102 5.55 21.99 -5.78
CA ALA A 102 5.24 22.81 -4.61
C ALA A 102 3.76 22.62 -4.24
N THR A 103 3.46 22.24 -3.00
CA THR A 103 2.09 22.24 -2.48
C THR A 103 1.64 23.69 -2.41
N LYS A 104 0.68 24.07 -3.26
CA LYS A 104 0.05 25.39 -3.16
C LYS A 104 -0.89 25.38 -1.97
N THR A 105 -0.38 25.43 -0.76
CA THR A 105 -1.22 25.63 0.42
C THR A 105 -1.38 27.13 0.67
N ARG A 106 -2.65 27.56 0.62
CA ARG A 106 -3.11 28.84 1.17
C ARG A 106 -3.20 28.67 2.68
N GLY A 107 -2.30 29.28 3.44
CA GLY A 107 -2.49 29.52 4.88
C GLY A 107 -1.34 29.04 5.76
N GLY A 108 -0.51 29.99 6.19
CA GLY A 108 0.65 29.73 7.06
C GLY A 108 0.25 29.31 8.47
N GLY A 109 0.65 28.09 8.84
CA GLY A 109 0.65 27.57 10.20
C GLY A 109 1.90 26.73 10.43
N SER A 110 2.45 26.73 11.65
CA SER A 110 3.70 26.03 12.01
C SER A 110 3.66 24.49 11.94
N SER A 111 2.51 23.90 11.56
CA SER A 111 2.31 22.46 11.38
C SER A 111 2.19 22.05 9.90
N GLU A 112 2.55 22.94 8.99
CA GLU A 112 2.44 22.72 7.55
C GLU A 112 3.49 21.72 7.04
N TRP A 113 3.08 20.84 6.12
CA TRP A 113 3.98 19.87 5.49
C TRP A 113 5.10 20.58 4.73
N PRO A 114 6.39 20.36 5.07
CA PRO A 114 7.50 21.12 4.48
C PRO A 114 7.85 20.72 3.04
N GLY A 115 7.14 19.75 2.47
CA GLY A 115 7.38 19.23 1.13
C GLY A 115 8.43 18.11 1.10
N TRP A 116 8.36 17.30 0.03
CA TRP A 116 9.23 16.13 -0.14
C TRP A 116 10.72 16.46 -0.19
N ARG A 117 11.10 17.60 -0.79
CA ARG A 117 12.52 18.03 -0.85
C ARG A 117 13.11 18.22 0.55
N VAL A 118 12.37 18.88 1.44
CA VAL A 118 12.82 19.14 2.82
C VAL A 118 12.81 17.85 3.63
N ALA A 119 11.77 17.03 3.48
CA ALA A 119 11.69 15.74 4.16
C ALA A 119 12.86 14.81 3.80
N MET A 120 13.24 14.73 2.52
CA MET A 120 14.41 13.96 2.07
C MET A 120 15.73 14.52 2.59
N ALA A 121 15.87 15.85 2.68
CA ALA A 121 17.07 16.46 3.24
C ALA A 121 17.24 16.14 4.73
N GLN A 122 16.13 16.00 5.48
CA GLN A 122 16.12 15.63 6.89
C GLN A 122 16.24 14.11 7.12
N CYS A 123 15.73 13.30 6.19
CA CYS A 123 15.74 11.84 6.24
C CYS A 123 16.19 11.27 4.89
N PRO A 124 17.51 11.10 4.66
CA PRO A 124 18.03 10.54 3.40
C PRO A 124 17.50 9.14 3.08
N ALA A 125 17.10 8.37 4.11
CA ALA A 125 16.47 7.05 3.95
C ALA A 125 15.12 7.09 3.22
N LEU A 126 14.51 8.26 3.00
CA LEU A 126 13.34 8.44 2.14
C LEU A 126 13.65 8.33 0.64
N THR A 127 14.92 8.42 0.23
CA THR A 127 15.28 8.44 -1.20
C THR A 127 14.66 7.28 -2.00
N PRO A 128 14.73 6.01 -1.55
CA PRO A 128 14.11 4.89 -2.27
C PRO A 128 12.58 5.00 -2.37
N VAL A 129 11.93 5.62 -1.39
CA VAL A 129 10.48 5.83 -1.36
C VAL A 129 10.07 6.80 -2.47
N VAL A 130 10.78 7.93 -2.57
CA VAL A 130 10.50 8.96 -3.55
C VAL A 130 10.84 8.47 -4.97
N GLU A 131 11.93 7.73 -5.14
CA GLU A 131 12.25 7.10 -6.43
C GLU A 131 11.19 6.06 -6.85
N GLU A 132 10.69 5.25 -5.93
CA GLU A 132 9.60 4.32 -6.22
C GLU A 132 8.32 5.07 -6.62
N MET A 133 7.97 6.16 -5.92
CA MET A 133 6.81 7.00 -6.26
C MET A 133 6.93 7.63 -7.65
N ARG A 134 8.13 7.96 -8.11
CA ARG A 134 8.41 8.51 -9.46
C ARG A 134 8.52 7.45 -10.54
N SER A 135 8.61 6.17 -10.16
CA SER A 135 8.81 5.08 -11.10
C SER A 135 7.67 5.00 -12.12
N HIS A 136 8.01 4.52 -13.32
CA HIS A 136 7.02 4.24 -14.34
C HIS A 136 5.97 3.21 -13.85
N THR A 137 6.38 2.23 -13.05
CA THR A 137 5.51 1.21 -12.46
C THR A 137 4.40 1.82 -11.59
N VAL A 138 4.72 2.84 -10.77
CA VAL A 138 3.74 3.51 -9.91
C VAL A 138 2.91 4.50 -10.71
N LEU A 139 3.55 5.40 -11.47
CA LEU A 139 2.83 6.49 -12.13
C LEU A 139 1.92 6.02 -13.27
N SER A 140 2.27 4.96 -14.00
CA SER A 140 1.42 4.40 -15.07
C SER A 140 0.10 3.79 -14.57
N ARG A 141 -0.01 3.48 -13.27
CA ARG A 141 -1.27 3.05 -12.63
C ARG A 141 -2.23 4.20 -12.41
N LEU A 142 -1.73 5.43 -12.34
CA LEU A 142 -2.48 6.62 -11.94
C LEU A 142 -2.68 7.61 -13.09
N CYS A 143 -1.85 7.53 -14.13
CA CYS A 143 -1.73 8.54 -15.17
C CYS A 143 -1.71 7.94 -16.58
N ASP A 144 -2.17 8.71 -17.54
CA ASP A 144 -1.82 8.52 -18.95
C ASP A 144 -0.34 8.82 -19.15
N VAL A 145 0.31 8.07 -20.05
CA VAL A 145 1.75 8.17 -20.30
C VAL A 145 2.00 8.65 -21.72
N LYS A 146 2.89 9.64 -21.85
CA LYS A 146 3.46 10.08 -23.12
C LYS A 146 4.96 9.92 -23.07
N SER A 147 5.53 9.23 -24.07
CA SER A 147 6.98 9.02 -24.17
C SER A 147 7.57 9.90 -25.27
N VAL A 148 8.62 10.65 -24.95
CA VAL A 148 9.34 11.51 -25.91
C VAL A 148 10.83 11.33 -25.66
N GLY A 149 11.58 10.87 -26.68
CA GLY A 149 13.04 10.76 -26.57
C GLY A 149 13.55 9.77 -25.51
N GLY A 150 12.73 8.84 -25.03
CA GLY A 150 13.06 7.91 -23.95
C GLY A 150 12.56 8.36 -22.57
N ASP A 151 12.17 9.62 -22.43
CA ASP A 151 11.58 10.15 -21.20
C ASP A 151 10.07 9.93 -21.17
N HIS A 152 9.53 9.75 -19.96
CA HIS A 152 8.10 9.60 -19.72
C HIS A 152 7.51 10.84 -19.05
N TYR A 153 6.39 11.30 -19.58
CA TYR A 153 5.57 12.36 -19.03
C TYR A 153 4.19 11.83 -18.71
N TYR A 154 3.57 12.36 -17.67
CA TYR A 154 2.38 11.79 -17.04
C TYR A 154 1.29 12.85 -16.90
N ARG A 155 0.05 12.43 -17.13
CA ARG A 155 -1.16 13.24 -16.90
C ARG A 155 -2.15 12.40 -16.09
N PHE A 156 -2.67 12.95 -15.00
CA PHE A 156 -3.62 12.21 -14.16
C PHE A 156 -4.81 11.67 -14.96
N SER A 157 -5.19 10.42 -14.70
CA SER A 157 -6.26 9.71 -15.40
C SER A 157 -7.15 9.00 -14.38
N GLU A 158 -8.38 9.50 -14.23
CA GLU A 158 -9.40 8.89 -13.36
C GLU A 158 -9.71 7.44 -13.78
N GLU A 159 -9.62 7.14 -15.08
CA GLU A 159 -9.81 5.79 -15.62
C GLU A 159 -8.71 4.84 -15.14
N ARG A 160 -7.44 5.23 -15.29
CA ARG A 160 -6.28 4.42 -14.86
C ARG A 160 -6.31 4.19 -13.35
N MET A 161 -6.48 5.26 -12.59
CA MET A 161 -6.61 5.18 -11.14
C MET A 161 -7.80 4.29 -10.73
N GLY A 162 -8.97 4.48 -11.35
CA GLY A 162 -10.16 3.69 -11.04
C GLY A 162 -9.98 2.21 -11.33
N GLN A 163 -9.27 1.85 -12.41
CA GLN A 163 -8.89 0.47 -12.68
C GLN A 163 -7.96 -0.08 -11.59
N TRP A 164 -6.89 0.65 -11.25
CA TRP A 164 -5.95 0.23 -10.20
C TRP A 164 -6.63 0.06 -8.83
N LEU A 165 -7.54 0.95 -8.46
CA LEU A 165 -8.33 0.85 -7.22
C LEU A 165 -9.25 -0.37 -7.22
N ARG A 166 -9.90 -0.68 -8.35
CA ARG A 166 -10.70 -1.93 -8.50
C ARG A 166 -9.83 -3.17 -8.29
N GLU A 167 -8.64 -3.22 -8.88
CA GLU A 167 -7.69 -4.31 -8.68
C GLU A 167 -7.19 -4.40 -7.23
N LYS A 168 -7.04 -3.25 -6.55
CA LYS A 168 -6.71 -3.20 -5.12
C LYS A 168 -7.82 -3.75 -4.25
N VAL A 169 -9.06 -3.32 -4.46
CA VAL A 169 -10.23 -3.83 -3.72
C VAL A 169 -10.37 -5.34 -3.93
N GLN A 170 -10.19 -5.82 -5.16
CA GLN A 170 -10.24 -7.24 -5.46
C GLN A 170 -9.13 -8.02 -4.72
N ARG A 171 -7.90 -7.49 -4.66
CA ARG A 171 -6.81 -8.11 -3.88
C ARG A 171 -7.13 -8.17 -2.39
N VAL A 172 -7.69 -7.10 -1.83
CA VAL A 172 -8.09 -7.05 -0.41
C VAL A 172 -9.22 -8.05 -0.13
N ALA A 173 -10.24 -8.12 -1.00
CA ALA A 173 -11.35 -9.06 -0.86
C ALA A 173 -10.90 -10.54 -0.89
N ASN A 174 -9.82 -10.85 -1.60
CA ASN A 174 -9.24 -12.20 -1.68
C ASN A 174 -8.11 -12.44 -0.65
N SER A 175 -7.83 -11.48 0.22
CA SER A 175 -6.76 -11.60 1.22
C SER A 175 -7.12 -12.63 2.29
N SER A 176 -6.24 -13.60 2.52
CA SER A 176 -6.38 -14.58 3.61
C SER A 176 -6.40 -13.91 4.98
N ALA A 177 -5.66 -12.82 5.17
CA ALA A 177 -5.63 -12.07 6.43
C ALA A 177 -6.97 -11.42 6.73
N LEU A 178 -7.59 -10.75 5.74
CA LEU A 178 -8.90 -10.13 5.94
C LEU A 178 -9.99 -11.18 6.19
N ARG A 179 -9.93 -12.31 5.48
CA ARG A 179 -10.83 -13.45 5.73
C ARG A 179 -10.67 -14.00 7.14
N ALA A 180 -9.44 -14.16 7.63
CA ALA A 180 -9.16 -14.61 8.99
C ALA A 180 -9.70 -13.62 10.04
N ILE A 181 -9.52 -12.32 9.84
CA ILE A 181 -10.07 -11.26 10.71
C ILE A 181 -11.60 -11.35 10.78
N LEU A 182 -12.24 -11.59 9.63
CA LEU A 182 -13.70 -11.75 9.53
C LEU A 182 -14.19 -13.17 9.88
N GLN A 183 -13.29 -14.06 10.30
CA GLN A 183 -13.58 -15.47 10.63
C GLN A 183 -14.27 -16.23 9.49
N LEU A 184 -13.90 -15.91 8.25
CA LEU A 184 -14.33 -16.60 7.04
C LEU A 184 -13.38 -17.75 6.71
N GLY A 185 -13.88 -18.83 6.10
CA GLY A 185 -13.04 -19.94 5.61
C GLY A 185 -11.96 -19.47 4.61
N PRO A 186 -10.97 -20.32 4.23
CA PRO A 186 -9.88 -19.92 3.35
C PRO A 186 -10.39 -19.36 1.99
N PRO A 187 -9.61 -18.51 1.29
CA PRO A 187 -10.02 -17.96 0.00
C PRO A 187 -10.25 -19.08 -1.02
N PRO A 188 -11.21 -18.92 -1.95
CA PRO A 188 -11.45 -19.93 -2.97
C PRO A 188 -10.19 -20.14 -3.82
N PRO A 189 -9.89 -21.40 -4.25
CA PRO A 189 -8.74 -21.67 -5.10
C PRO A 189 -8.86 -20.86 -6.40
N THR A 190 -7.80 -20.13 -6.74
CA THR A 190 -7.70 -19.44 -8.03
C THR A 190 -7.57 -20.50 -9.12
N ASN A 191 -8.60 -20.68 -9.95
CA ASN A 191 -8.59 -21.63 -11.07
C ASN A 191 -7.64 -21.14 -12.17
N THR A 192 -6.33 -21.28 -12.00
CA THR A 192 -5.36 -21.33 -13.09
C THR A 192 -5.18 -22.77 -13.54
N ALA A 193 -6.24 -23.35 -14.11
CA ALA A 193 -6.16 -24.65 -14.75
C ALA A 193 -5.76 -24.45 -16.22
N THR A 194 -4.47 -24.57 -16.49
CA THR A 194 -3.95 -24.84 -17.84
C THR A 194 -4.45 -26.22 -18.26
N THR A 195 -5.29 -26.26 -19.29
CA THR A 195 -5.89 -27.47 -19.83
C THR A 195 -4.80 -28.41 -20.39
N SER A 196 -4.38 -29.40 -19.60
CA SER A 196 -3.61 -30.55 -20.08
C SER A 196 -4.55 -31.75 -20.17
N ILE A 197 -5.11 -31.96 -21.36
CA ILE A 197 -5.84 -33.18 -21.70
C ILE A 197 -4.81 -34.30 -21.84
N ARG A 198 -4.81 -35.28 -20.93
CA ARG A 198 -4.30 -36.63 -21.24
C ARG A 198 -4.85 -37.69 -20.29
N GLY A 199 -5.56 -38.64 -20.89
CA GLY A 199 -5.36 -40.07 -20.60
C GLY A 199 -6.20 -40.70 -19.50
N VAL A 200 -7.36 -41.22 -19.92
CA VAL A 200 -8.14 -42.32 -19.34
C VAL A 200 -7.25 -43.42 -18.71
N HIS A 201 -7.51 -43.81 -17.46
CA HIS A 201 -7.61 -45.21 -17.01
C HIS A 201 -8.27 -45.29 -15.62
N GLY A 202 -9.25 -46.19 -15.48
CA GLY A 202 -10.15 -46.29 -14.35
C GLY A 202 -9.63 -47.07 -13.14
N GLY A 203 -10.37 -46.96 -12.04
CA GLY A 203 -10.17 -47.74 -10.82
C GLY A 203 -11.11 -47.24 -9.73
N ASN A 204 -12.12 -48.04 -9.41
CA ASN A 204 -13.08 -47.80 -8.34
C ASN A 204 -12.37 -47.65 -6.99
N ASP A 205 -12.56 -46.51 -6.31
CA ASP A 205 -12.48 -46.48 -4.85
C ASP A 205 -13.61 -45.62 -4.27
N LYS A 206 -14.43 -46.31 -3.48
CA LYS A 206 -15.64 -45.82 -2.84
C LYS A 206 -15.22 -45.00 -1.61
N THR A 207 -14.76 -43.78 -1.84
CA THR A 207 -14.48 -42.82 -0.76
C THR A 207 -15.74 -42.03 -0.48
N THR A 208 -16.30 -42.23 0.69
CA THR A 208 -17.47 -41.52 1.23
C THR A 208 -17.17 -40.02 1.25
N ALA A 209 -17.66 -39.28 0.25
CA ALA A 209 -17.56 -37.83 0.23
C ALA A 209 -18.48 -37.26 1.32
N LEU A 210 -17.89 -36.64 2.34
CA LEU A 210 -18.59 -35.76 3.25
C LEU A 210 -19.15 -34.59 2.42
N PRO A 211 -20.45 -34.26 2.48
CA PRO A 211 -20.96 -33.07 1.82
C PRO A 211 -20.63 -31.87 2.71
N THR A 212 -19.41 -31.32 2.59
CA THR A 212 -19.11 -30.01 3.18
C THR A 212 -19.56 -28.94 2.18
N ASN A 213 -20.88 -28.77 2.04
CA ASN A 213 -21.46 -27.56 1.47
C ASN A 213 -21.32 -26.41 2.49
N ALA A 214 -20.09 -26.10 2.91
CA ALA A 214 -19.80 -24.81 3.49
C ALA A 214 -19.92 -23.82 2.33
N ALA A 215 -21.02 -23.07 2.28
CA ALA A 215 -21.17 -21.97 1.34
C ALA A 215 -19.89 -21.11 1.43
N ILE A 216 -19.22 -20.91 0.29
CA ILE A 216 -18.07 -20.01 0.23
C ILE A 216 -18.61 -18.62 0.58
N VAL A 217 -18.36 -18.18 1.80
CA VAL A 217 -18.70 -16.82 2.22
C VAL A 217 -17.57 -15.92 1.74
N ASP A 218 -17.89 -15.05 0.79
CA ASP A 218 -16.97 -14.04 0.29
C ASP A 218 -16.86 -12.86 1.27
N VAL A 219 -15.74 -12.14 1.21
CA VAL A 219 -15.61 -10.87 1.92
C VAL A 219 -16.62 -9.89 1.32
N PRO A 220 -17.52 -9.28 2.11
CA PRO A 220 -18.45 -8.31 1.59
C PRO A 220 -17.71 -7.14 0.92
N LEU A 221 -18.10 -6.80 -0.31
CA LEU A 221 -17.45 -5.73 -1.07
C LEU A 221 -17.33 -4.39 -0.30
N PRO A 222 -18.34 -3.94 0.48
CA PRO A 222 -18.22 -2.72 1.29
C PRO A 222 -17.08 -2.78 2.32
N VAL A 223 -16.75 -3.96 2.85
CA VAL A 223 -15.66 -4.13 3.82
C VAL A 223 -14.30 -3.99 3.12
N ALA A 224 -14.11 -4.68 1.99
CA ALA A 224 -12.88 -4.56 1.21
C ALA A 224 -12.68 -3.13 0.66
N PHE A 225 -13.77 -2.48 0.25
CA PHE A 225 -13.76 -1.08 -0.16
C PHE A 225 -13.36 -0.18 1.01
N GLY A 226 -13.97 -0.35 2.20
CA GLY A 226 -13.66 0.45 3.38
C GLY A 226 -12.17 0.42 3.73
N VAL A 227 -11.54 -0.76 3.72
CA VAL A 227 -10.09 -0.91 3.97
C VAL A 227 -9.25 -0.12 2.97
N VAL A 228 -9.61 -0.12 1.68
CA VAL A 228 -8.89 0.64 0.65
C VAL A 228 -9.16 2.14 0.78
N ALA A 229 -10.41 2.52 1.07
CA ALA A 229 -10.86 3.90 1.19
C ALA A 229 -10.15 4.67 2.31
N GLU A 230 -9.66 3.98 3.35
CA GLU A 230 -8.81 4.59 4.38
C GLU A 230 -7.55 5.26 3.84
N TYR A 231 -7.10 4.91 2.62
CA TYR A 231 -5.90 5.48 2.00
C TYR A 231 -6.19 6.32 0.75
N VAL A 232 -7.43 6.39 0.29
CA VAL A 232 -7.82 7.22 -0.88
C VAL A 232 -8.02 8.66 -0.44
N VAL A 233 -7.59 9.61 -1.27
CA VAL A 233 -7.73 11.05 -1.04
C VAL A 233 -9.20 11.41 -0.81
N GLU A 234 -9.52 12.06 0.31
CA GLU A 234 -10.90 12.31 0.74
C GLU A 234 -11.69 13.22 -0.22
N GLU A 235 -11.00 14.09 -0.95
CA GLU A 235 -11.60 15.00 -1.92
C GLU A 235 -11.95 14.35 -3.28
N MET A 236 -11.70 13.05 -3.45
CA MET A 236 -11.93 12.28 -4.70
C MET A 236 -13.13 11.35 -4.58
#